data_AF-K7W8H4-F1
#
_entry.id   AF-K7W8H4-F1
#
_cell.length_a   1.000
_cell.length_b   1.000
_cell.length_c   1.000
_cell.angle_alpha   90.00
_cell.angle_beta   90.00
_cell.angle_gamma   90.00
#
_symmetry.space_group_name_H-M   'P 1'
#
loop_
_entity.id
_entity.type
_entity.pdbx_description
1 polymer ?
#
loop_
_entity_poly.entity_id
_entity_poly.type
_entity_poly.pdbx_seq_one_letter_code
_entity_poly.pdbx_strand_id
1 'polypeptide(L)'
;MMKYIAQTIEAHGVSVEETRYEPEYPELYSQKIACFTGHRKIPDITKQINIAIDLALDMGINHFFVGMALGSDQLAAKVLMSRNLPWTAVIPCANQSELWSLQHRKESDFLLRYAENQVILRPNYTADCMHIRNRYMIDHSDVCIAIYDGRFTGGAFKTYCMAVKKFMSVIKVHPKTKEVSIYQPPKPNHTQFSLF
;
A
#
# COMPACT_ATOMS: atom_id res chain seq x y z
N MET A 1 -18.20 -3.83 -12.95
CA MET A 1 -18.24 -3.16 -14.27
C MET A 1 -16.81 -2.72 -14.58
N MET A 2 -16.34 -2.82 -15.82
CA MET A 2 -14.94 -2.53 -16.18
C MET A 2 -14.75 -1.03 -16.40
N LYS A 3 -13.70 -0.43 -15.84
CA LYS A 3 -13.28 0.92 -16.22
C LYS A 3 -11.85 0.92 -16.75
N TYR A 4 -11.65 1.65 -17.83
CA TYR A 4 -10.34 2.05 -18.32
C TYR A 4 -10.10 3.47 -17.83
N ILE A 5 -9.02 3.70 -17.09
CA ILE A 5 -8.63 5.04 -16.67
C ILE A 5 -7.55 5.51 -17.64
N ALA A 6 -7.81 6.66 -18.29
CA ALA A 6 -6.79 7.34 -19.08
C ALA A 6 -5.91 8.16 -18.12
N GLN A 7 -4.60 7.93 -18.15
CA GLN A 7 -3.65 8.78 -17.46
C GLN A 7 -2.72 9.43 -18.48
N THR A 8 -2.64 10.77 -18.44
CA THR A 8 -1.61 11.50 -19.17
C THR A 8 -0.29 11.35 -18.41
N ILE A 9 0.72 10.81 -19.07
CA ILE A 9 2.08 10.75 -18.57
C ILE A 9 2.91 11.70 -19.40
N GLU A 10 3.52 12.68 -18.75
CA GLU A 10 4.55 13.50 -19.37
C GLU A 10 5.90 12.80 -19.26
N ALA A 11 6.45 12.40 -20.40
CA ALA A 11 7.81 11.90 -20.50
C ALA A 11 8.51 12.64 -21.64
N HIS A 12 9.63 13.30 -21.34
CA HIS A 12 10.45 14.01 -22.34
C HIS A 12 9.68 15.08 -23.16
N GLY A 13 8.70 15.75 -22.55
CA GLY A 13 7.89 16.77 -23.22
C GLY A 13 6.80 16.22 -24.15
N VAL A 14 6.58 14.89 -24.14
CA VAL A 14 5.50 14.23 -24.88
C VAL A 14 4.45 13.75 -23.89
N SER A 15 3.21 14.19 -24.08
CA SER A 15 2.04 13.68 -23.36
C SER A 15 1.58 12.38 -24.03
N VAL A 16 1.75 11.26 -23.34
CA VAL A 16 1.20 9.97 -23.78
C VAL A 16 -0.05 9.67 -22.97
N GLU A 17 -1.19 9.49 -23.64
CA GLU A 17 -2.38 8.93 -23.02
C GLU A 17 -2.20 7.42 -22.93
N GLU A 18 -2.00 6.92 -21.70
CA GLU A 18 -1.96 5.48 -21.46
C GLU A 18 -3.31 5.06 -20.87
N THR A 19 -4.08 4.27 -21.63
CA THR A 19 -5.27 3.60 -21.11
C THR A 19 -4.85 2.44 -20.23
N ARG A 20 -5.22 2.48 -18.94
CA ARG A 20 -4.84 1.45 -17.98
C ARG A 20 -6.08 0.71 -17.46
N TYR A 21 -5.90 -0.60 -17.31
CA TYR A 21 -6.86 -1.47 -16.64
C TYR A 21 -6.73 -1.28 -15.14
N GLU A 22 -7.82 -0.86 -14.49
CA GLU A 22 -7.95 -0.91 -13.04
C GLU A 22 -9.23 -1.68 -12.68
N PRO A 23 -9.11 -2.82 -11.98
CA PRO A 23 -10.28 -3.54 -11.49
C PRO A 23 -11.01 -2.68 -10.44
N GLU A 24 -12.32 -2.55 -10.59
CA GLU A 24 -13.16 -1.85 -9.62
C GLU A 24 -13.67 -2.81 -8.53
N TYR A 25 -13.59 -2.35 -7.29
CA TYR A 25 -14.09 -3.04 -6.10
C TYR A 25 -15.05 -2.08 -5.35
N PRO A 26 -16.31 -1.96 -5.80
CA PRO A 26 -17.27 -1.00 -5.25
C PRO A 26 -17.49 -1.11 -3.74
N GLU A 27 -17.31 -2.30 -3.18
CA GLU A 27 -17.36 -2.57 -1.75
C GLU A 27 -16.33 -1.78 -0.93
N LEU A 28 -15.29 -1.23 -1.58
CA LEU A 28 -14.24 -0.44 -0.95
C LEU A 28 -14.50 1.08 -1.01
N TYR A 29 -15.47 1.56 -1.77
CA TYR A 29 -15.64 2.99 -2.07
C TYR A 29 -16.09 3.85 -0.88
N SER A 30 -16.72 3.26 0.13
CA SER A 30 -17.12 3.97 1.35
C SER A 30 -16.07 3.90 2.46
N GLN A 31 -14.98 3.17 2.26
CA GLN A 31 -13.96 2.96 3.29
C GLN A 31 -12.94 4.09 3.28
N LYS A 32 -12.40 4.37 4.47
CA LYS A 32 -11.21 5.21 4.64
C LYS A 32 -10.04 4.29 4.90
N ILE A 33 -9.11 4.23 3.96
CA ILE A 33 -8.20 3.09 3.80
C ILE A 33 -6.76 3.49 4.16
N ALA A 34 -6.08 2.67 4.95
CA ALA A 34 -4.63 2.75 5.10
C ALA A 34 -3.93 1.62 4.35
N CYS A 35 -2.91 1.94 3.56
CA CYS A 35 -2.10 0.92 2.89
C CYS A 35 -0.76 0.70 3.60
N PHE A 36 -0.31 -0.55 3.64
CA PHE A 36 1.03 -0.91 4.11
C PHE A 36 2.05 -0.96 2.98
N THR A 37 3.27 -0.52 3.27
CA THR A 37 4.44 -0.75 2.41
C THR A 37 5.67 -0.97 3.29
N GLY A 38 6.61 -1.80 2.83
CA GLY A 38 7.86 -1.96 3.57
C GLY A 38 8.86 -2.94 2.99
N HIS A 39 9.85 -3.27 3.82
CA HIS A 39 10.97 -4.13 3.45
C HIS A 39 10.61 -5.61 3.53
N ARG A 40 11.16 -6.41 2.62
CA ARG A 40 10.94 -7.87 2.59
C ARG A 40 11.67 -8.64 3.70
N LYS A 41 12.66 -8.00 4.33
CA LYS A 41 13.42 -8.53 5.46
C LYS A 41 13.43 -7.48 6.56
N ILE A 42 12.71 -7.77 7.64
CA ILE A 42 12.58 -6.91 8.81
C ILE A 42 12.74 -7.74 10.08
N PRO A 43 13.20 -7.14 11.20
CA PRO A 43 13.08 -7.78 12.51
C PRO A 43 11.60 -7.82 12.94
N ASP A 44 11.32 -8.51 14.03
CA ASP A 44 10.01 -8.41 14.66
C ASP A 44 9.77 -6.99 15.22
N ILE A 45 8.79 -6.32 14.64
CA ILE A 45 8.31 -4.98 14.98
C ILE A 45 6.80 -4.99 15.22
N THR A 46 6.25 -6.12 15.65
CA THR A 46 4.81 -6.31 15.92
C THR A 46 4.25 -5.19 16.79
N LYS A 47 4.98 -4.77 17.83
CA LYS A 47 4.58 -3.66 18.70
C LYS A 47 4.45 -2.34 17.93
N GLN A 48 5.40 -2.03 17.05
CA GLN A 48 5.38 -0.78 16.28
C GLN A 48 4.29 -0.79 15.21
N ILE A 49 4.01 -1.95 14.61
CA ILE A 49 2.89 -2.11 13.69
C ILE A 49 1.56 -1.89 14.41
N ASN A 50 1.41 -2.41 15.64
CA ASN A 50 0.22 -2.13 16.45
C ASN A 50 0.04 -0.63 16.70
N ILE A 51 1.09 0.06 17.13
CA ILE A 51 1.06 1.53 17.33
C ILE A 51 0.67 2.25 16.03
N ALA A 52 1.26 1.86 14.90
CA ALA A 52 0.94 2.48 13.61
C ALA A 52 -0.51 2.23 13.16
N ILE A 53 -1.06 1.05 13.47
CA ILE A 53 -2.48 0.75 13.24
C ILE A 53 -3.35 1.63 14.13
N ASP A 54 -3.03 1.75 15.43
CA ASP A 54 -3.81 2.59 16.36
C ASP A 54 -3.83 4.05 15.89
N LEU A 55 -2.68 4.59 15.49
CA LEU A 55 -2.60 5.94 14.91
C LEU A 55 -3.43 6.08 13.62
N ALA A 56 -3.49 5.04 12.78
CA ALA A 56 -4.33 5.07 11.59
C ALA A 56 -5.83 5.05 11.96
N LEU A 57 -6.23 4.22 12.92
CA LEU A 57 -7.61 4.19 13.44
C LEU A 57 -8.01 5.55 14.02
N ASP A 58 -7.12 6.21 14.76
CA ASP A 58 -7.33 7.57 15.30
C ASP A 58 -7.50 8.62 14.18
N MET A 59 -6.93 8.38 12.99
CA MET A 59 -7.16 9.20 11.79
C MET A 59 -8.50 8.88 11.08
N GLY A 60 -9.31 7.99 11.64
CA GLY A 60 -10.60 7.54 11.11
C GLY A 60 -10.48 6.48 10.02
N ILE A 61 -9.33 5.82 9.90
CA ILE A 61 -9.18 4.65 9.02
C ILE A 61 -10.04 3.53 9.56
N ASN A 62 -10.76 2.86 8.68
CA ASN A 62 -11.62 1.73 9.01
C ASN A 62 -11.32 0.47 8.19
N HIS A 63 -10.39 0.54 7.24
CA HIS A 63 -9.99 -0.60 6.40
C HIS A 63 -8.51 -0.55 6.02
N PHE A 64 -7.90 -1.70 5.79
CA PHE A 64 -6.45 -1.78 5.51
C PHE A 64 -6.13 -2.51 4.21
N PHE A 65 -5.20 -1.96 3.44
CA PHE A 65 -4.63 -2.64 2.26
C PHE A 65 -3.25 -3.22 2.57
N VAL A 66 -3.09 -4.51 2.26
CA VAL A 66 -1.85 -5.25 2.45
C VAL A 66 -1.45 -5.91 1.14
N GLY A 67 -0.26 -5.62 0.63
CA GLY A 67 0.12 -6.12 -0.70
C GLY A 67 0.78 -7.50 -0.76
N MET A 68 0.75 -8.22 0.36
CA MET A 68 1.13 -9.63 0.50
C MET A 68 2.55 -10.01 0.06
N ALA A 69 3.49 -9.07 -0.07
CA ALA A 69 4.90 -9.45 -0.21
C ALA A 69 5.44 -10.08 1.10
N LEU A 70 6.48 -10.91 0.98
CA LEU A 70 7.22 -11.39 2.16
C LEU A 70 7.67 -10.22 3.05
N GLY A 71 7.80 -10.46 4.36
CA GLY A 71 8.30 -9.46 5.32
C GLY A 71 7.21 -8.54 5.85
N SER A 72 7.35 -7.23 5.64
CA SER A 72 6.45 -6.20 6.17
C SER A 72 4.97 -6.47 5.91
N ASP A 73 4.58 -6.80 4.67
CA ASP A 73 3.16 -6.99 4.33
C ASP A 73 2.59 -8.20 5.10
N GLN A 74 3.29 -9.34 5.13
CA GLN A 74 2.84 -10.53 5.87
C GLN A 74 2.81 -10.31 7.39
N LEU A 75 3.74 -9.54 7.96
CA LEU A 75 3.69 -9.20 9.39
C LEU A 75 2.49 -8.30 9.69
N ALA A 76 2.20 -7.31 8.83
CA ALA A 76 1.01 -6.48 8.97
C ALA A 76 -0.29 -7.31 8.90
N ALA A 77 -0.40 -8.22 7.92
CA ALA A 77 -1.54 -9.13 7.80
C ALA A 77 -1.77 -9.97 9.07
N LYS A 78 -0.70 -10.50 9.69
CA LYS A 78 -0.80 -11.24 10.96
C LYS A 78 -1.35 -10.37 12.09
N VAL A 79 -0.89 -9.13 12.20
CA VAL A 79 -1.35 -8.21 13.25
C VAL A 79 -2.82 -7.87 13.03
N LEU A 80 -3.23 -7.51 11.81
CA LEU A 80 -4.62 -7.22 11.46
C LEU A 80 -5.54 -8.42 11.74
N MET A 81 -5.13 -9.63 11.34
CA MET A 81 -5.83 -10.88 11.64
C MET A 81 -6.00 -11.08 13.16
N SER A 82 -4.92 -10.93 13.93
CA SER A 82 -4.96 -11.11 15.40
C SER A 82 -5.88 -10.11 16.11
N ARG A 83 -6.10 -8.95 15.50
CA ARG A 83 -6.97 -7.87 16.00
C ARG A 83 -8.38 -7.92 15.44
N ASN A 84 -8.68 -8.88 14.55
CA ASN A 84 -9.94 -8.96 13.83
C ASN A 84 -10.31 -7.63 13.11
N LEU A 85 -9.31 -6.97 12.53
CA LEU A 85 -9.50 -5.75 11.76
C LEU A 85 -9.68 -6.08 10.27
N PRO A 86 -10.58 -5.38 9.56
CA PRO A 86 -10.87 -5.67 8.16
C PRO A 86 -9.73 -5.24 7.24
N TRP A 87 -9.37 -6.11 6.29
CA TRP A 87 -8.27 -5.83 5.37
C TRP A 87 -8.44 -6.54 4.03
N THR A 88 -7.88 -5.93 3.00
CA THR A 88 -7.86 -6.44 1.63
C THR A 88 -6.43 -6.81 1.23
N ALA A 89 -6.27 -8.01 0.71
CA ALA A 89 -5.03 -8.44 0.08
C ALA A 89 -4.94 -7.85 -1.34
N VAL A 90 -3.97 -6.97 -1.60
CA VAL A 90 -3.71 -6.40 -2.93
C VAL A 90 -2.56 -7.13 -3.59
N ILE A 91 -2.91 -8.14 -4.38
CA ILE A 91 -2.00 -9.09 -4.99
C ILE A 91 -1.54 -8.57 -6.36
N PRO A 92 -0.22 -8.41 -6.59
CA PRO A 92 0.32 -7.89 -7.85
C PRO A 92 0.02 -8.79 -9.05
N CYS A 93 0.07 -10.11 -8.87
CA CYS A 93 -0.28 -11.10 -9.90
C CYS A 93 -0.68 -12.45 -9.28
N ALA A 94 -1.52 -13.24 -9.97
CA ALA A 94 -2.04 -14.49 -9.44
C ALA A 94 -0.94 -15.51 -9.10
N ASN A 95 0.17 -15.53 -9.87
CA ASN A 95 1.30 -16.43 -9.65
C ASN A 95 2.45 -15.83 -8.82
N GLN A 96 2.22 -14.76 -8.04
CA GLN A 96 3.29 -14.08 -7.28
C GLN A 96 4.10 -14.99 -6.33
N SER A 97 3.49 -16.07 -5.84
CA SER A 97 4.04 -16.94 -4.81
C SER A 97 4.69 -18.21 -5.39
N GLU A 98 4.66 -18.38 -6.71
CA GLU A 98 5.12 -19.58 -7.42
C GLU A 98 6.59 -19.91 -7.09
N LEU A 99 7.43 -18.89 -6.99
CA LEU A 99 8.86 -19.02 -6.67
C LEU A 99 9.18 -19.02 -5.17
N TRP A 100 8.19 -18.93 -4.29
CA TRP A 100 8.42 -18.96 -2.84
C TRP A 100 8.64 -20.37 -2.33
N SER A 101 9.26 -20.50 -1.15
CA SER A 101 9.35 -21.80 -0.48
C SER A 101 7.95 -22.33 -0.11
N LEU A 102 7.82 -23.65 0.04
CA LEU A 102 6.55 -24.26 0.46
C LEU A 102 6.03 -23.66 1.77
N GLN A 103 6.94 -23.36 2.71
CA GLN A 103 6.59 -22.75 3.99
C GLN A 103 5.96 -21.36 3.80
N HIS A 104 6.59 -20.50 3.01
CA HIS A 104 6.06 -19.16 2.73
C HIS A 104 4.73 -19.19 1.96
N ARG A 105 4.55 -20.16 1.05
CA ARG A 105 3.26 -20.35 0.36
C ARG A 105 2.15 -20.72 1.34
N LYS A 106 2.38 -21.74 2.19
CA LYS A 106 1.41 -22.16 3.21
C LYS A 106 1.01 -21.03 4.14
N GLU A 107 1.98 -20.22 4.56
CA GLU A 107 1.75 -19.08 5.43
C GLU A 107 0.95 -17.98 4.73
N SER A 108 1.26 -17.68 3.47
CA SER A 108 0.49 -16.75 2.65
C SER A 108 -0.95 -17.24 2.46
N ASP A 109 -1.14 -18.50 2.08
CA ASP A 109 -2.45 -19.10 1.85
C ASP A 109 -3.30 -19.12 3.13
N PHE A 110 -2.67 -19.29 4.29
CA PHE A 110 -3.34 -19.18 5.58
C PHE A 110 -3.83 -17.75 5.83
N LEU A 111 -2.96 -16.74 5.67
CA LEU A 111 -3.32 -15.33 5.86
C LEU A 111 -4.43 -14.87 4.92
N LEU A 112 -4.37 -15.28 3.64
CA LEU A 112 -5.37 -14.90 2.64
C LEU A 112 -6.81 -15.34 2.98
N ARG A 113 -6.99 -16.35 3.83
CA ARG A 113 -8.32 -16.79 4.30
C ARG A 113 -8.96 -15.82 5.29
N TYR A 114 -8.16 -14.93 5.88
CA TYR A 114 -8.60 -13.91 6.84
C TYR A 114 -8.67 -12.51 6.22
N ALA A 115 -8.29 -12.37 4.95
CA ALA A 115 -8.57 -11.15 4.20
C ALA A 115 -10.07 -11.11 3.89
N GLU A 116 -10.69 -9.96 4.08
CA GLU A 116 -12.10 -9.75 3.72
C GLU A 116 -12.28 -9.80 2.21
N ASN A 117 -11.32 -9.23 1.47
CA ASN A 117 -11.30 -9.20 0.02
C ASN A 117 -9.91 -9.49 -0.53
N GLN A 118 -9.85 -9.97 -1.78
CA GLN A 118 -8.61 -10.17 -2.51
C GLN A 118 -8.69 -9.46 -3.87
N VAL A 119 -7.79 -8.51 -4.08
CA VAL A 119 -7.64 -7.76 -5.33
C VAL A 119 -6.46 -8.34 -6.09
N ILE A 120 -6.68 -8.86 -7.30
CA ILE A 120 -5.62 -9.41 -8.15
C ILE A 120 -5.49 -8.52 -9.38
N LEU A 121 -4.34 -7.87 -9.54
CA LEU A 121 -4.16 -6.83 -10.58
C LEU A 121 -3.77 -7.40 -11.94
N ARG A 122 -3.06 -8.53 -11.98
CA ARG A 122 -2.62 -9.20 -13.21
C ARG A 122 -2.76 -10.72 -13.10
N PRO A 123 -3.03 -11.42 -14.21
CA PRO A 123 -3.03 -12.89 -14.21
C PRO A 123 -1.62 -13.46 -14.02
N ASN A 124 -0.60 -12.84 -14.62
CA ASN A 124 0.77 -13.34 -14.65
C ASN A 124 1.77 -12.28 -14.19
N TYR A 125 2.89 -12.73 -13.64
CA TYR A 125 4.02 -11.88 -13.27
C TYR A 125 4.65 -11.19 -14.48
N THR A 126 4.81 -9.88 -14.35
CA THR A 126 5.63 -9.03 -15.21
C THR A 126 6.57 -8.19 -14.35
N ALA A 127 7.63 -7.63 -14.94
CA ALA A 127 8.63 -6.86 -14.20
C ALA A 127 8.06 -5.63 -13.47
N ASP A 128 6.93 -5.10 -13.95
CA ASP A 128 6.23 -3.92 -13.43
C ASP A 128 5.08 -4.25 -12.45
N CYS A 129 4.71 -5.52 -12.27
CA CYS A 129 3.60 -5.94 -11.40
C CYS A 129 3.66 -5.34 -9.98
N MET A 130 4.86 -5.31 -9.38
CA MET A 130 5.06 -4.72 -8.05
C MET A 130 4.84 -3.20 -8.04
N HIS A 131 5.23 -2.52 -9.12
CA HIS A 131 5.03 -1.08 -9.27
C HIS A 131 3.57 -0.73 -9.48
N ILE A 132 2.87 -1.49 -10.32
CA ILE A 132 1.42 -1.37 -10.52
C ILE A 132 0.68 -1.56 -9.18
N ARG A 133 1.03 -2.61 -8.42
CA ARG A 133 0.44 -2.86 -7.11
C ARG A 133 0.66 -1.73 -6.12
N ASN A 134 1.90 -1.23 -6.01
CA ASN A 134 2.19 -0.13 -5.10
C ASN A 134 1.46 1.15 -5.49
N ARG A 135 1.30 1.40 -6.80
CA ARG A 135 0.52 2.52 -7.32
C ARG A 135 -0.94 2.38 -6.94
N TYR A 136 -1.55 1.23 -7.23
CA TYR A 136 -2.96 0.96 -6.88
C TYR A 136 -3.23 1.20 -5.40
N MET A 137 -2.37 0.67 -4.51
CA MET A 137 -2.51 0.86 -3.07
C MET A 137 -2.45 2.34 -2.66
N ILE A 138 -1.52 3.12 -3.22
CA ILE A 138 -1.41 4.56 -2.94
C ILE A 138 -2.58 5.35 -3.54
N ASP A 139 -3.09 4.93 -4.69
CA ASP A 139 -4.15 5.66 -5.38
C ASP A 139 -5.52 5.46 -4.72
N HIS A 140 -5.68 4.38 -3.95
CA HIS A 140 -6.91 3.97 -3.29
C HIS A 140 -6.76 3.93 -1.75
N SER A 141 -5.96 4.83 -1.18
CA SER A 141 -5.78 4.94 0.27
C SER A 141 -5.63 6.39 0.71
N ASP A 142 -6.01 6.65 1.95
CA ASP A 142 -5.95 7.96 2.60
C ASP A 142 -4.68 8.13 3.44
N VAL A 143 -4.13 7.02 3.92
CA VAL A 143 -2.94 6.98 4.78
C VAL A 143 -1.99 5.89 4.30
N CYS A 144 -0.69 6.19 4.31
CA CYS A 144 0.35 5.21 4.04
C CYS A 144 1.09 4.86 5.33
N ILE A 145 1.07 3.57 5.72
CA ILE A 145 1.90 3.04 6.80
C ILE A 145 3.19 2.49 6.18
N ALA A 146 4.27 3.24 6.31
CA ALA A 146 5.56 2.97 5.68
C ALA A 146 6.56 2.35 6.68
N ILE A 147 6.77 1.04 6.59
CA ILE A 147 7.81 0.31 7.34
C ILE A 147 9.14 0.45 6.59
N TYR A 148 9.88 1.51 6.90
CA TYR A 148 10.96 2.01 6.07
C TYR A 148 12.11 2.58 6.90
N ASP A 149 13.34 2.21 6.55
CA ASP A 149 14.57 2.54 7.28
C ASP A 149 15.34 3.77 6.74
N GLY A 150 14.68 4.61 5.94
CA GLY A 150 15.27 5.87 5.46
C GLY A 150 16.20 5.75 4.25
N ARG A 151 16.46 4.55 3.72
CA ARG A 151 17.29 4.34 2.52
C ARG A 151 16.65 4.82 1.22
N PHE A 152 17.31 5.72 0.48
CA PHE A 152 16.83 6.29 -0.79
C PHE A 152 16.74 5.32 -2.00
N THR A 153 16.59 4.02 -1.78
CA THR A 153 16.50 2.99 -2.82
C THR A 153 15.45 1.93 -2.48
N GLY A 154 15.02 1.16 -3.48
CA GLY A 154 14.09 0.04 -3.31
C GLY A 154 12.60 0.41 -3.40
N GLY A 155 11.76 -0.62 -3.36
CA GLY A 155 10.31 -0.48 -3.55
C GLY A 155 9.63 0.37 -2.48
N ALA A 156 9.98 0.17 -1.20
CA ALA A 156 9.40 0.92 -0.08
C ALA A 156 9.68 2.43 -0.18
N PHE A 157 10.90 2.82 -0.56
CA PHE A 157 11.24 4.23 -0.78
C PHE A 157 10.42 4.85 -1.93
N LYS A 158 10.30 4.14 -3.05
CA LYS A 158 9.48 4.60 -4.18
C LYS A 158 8.02 4.81 -3.76
N THR A 159 7.43 3.88 -3.01
CA THR A 159 6.06 3.99 -2.49
C THR A 159 5.91 5.16 -1.51
N TYR A 160 6.86 5.33 -0.59
CA TYR A 160 6.90 6.49 0.30
C TYR A 160 6.90 7.82 -0.48
N CYS A 161 7.76 7.95 -1.50
CA CYS A 161 7.79 9.13 -2.35
C CYS A 161 6.47 9.36 -3.09
N MET A 162 5.78 8.31 -3.54
CA MET A 162 4.47 8.43 -4.19
C MET A 162 3.42 8.98 -3.21
N ALA A 163 3.38 8.50 -1.97
CA ALA A 163 2.47 9.00 -0.94
C ALA A 163 2.72 10.48 -0.63
N VAL A 164 3.98 10.86 -0.43
CA VAL A 164 4.37 12.25 -0.16
C VAL A 164 3.97 13.17 -1.33
N LYS A 165 4.22 12.76 -2.59
CA LYS A 165 3.83 13.53 -3.78
C LYS A 165 2.33 13.73 -3.93
N LYS A 166 1.52 12.84 -3.36
CA LYS A 166 0.06 12.93 -3.34
C LYS A 166 -0.50 13.72 -2.16
N PHE A 167 0.34 14.34 -1.34
CA PHE A 167 -0.08 14.98 -0.11
C PHE A 167 -0.90 14.02 0.79
N MET A 168 -0.50 12.74 0.82
CA MET A 168 -1.05 11.73 1.71
C MET A 168 -0.33 11.74 3.06
N SER A 169 -1.07 11.58 4.16
CA SER A 169 -0.47 11.36 5.49
C SER A 169 0.30 10.05 5.53
N VAL A 170 1.51 10.07 6.09
CA VAL A 170 2.38 8.89 6.18
C VAL A 170 2.74 8.61 7.63
N ILE A 171 2.41 7.41 8.12
CA ILE A 171 2.87 6.89 9.40
C ILE A 171 4.13 6.07 9.12
N LYS A 172 5.28 6.57 9.53
CA LYS A 172 6.58 5.93 9.32
C LYS A 172 6.92 5.06 10.51
N VAL A 173 7.30 3.82 10.23
CA VAL A 173 7.84 2.88 11.21
C VAL A 173 9.26 2.53 10.81
N HIS A 174 10.24 2.93 11.60
CA HIS A 174 11.63 2.59 11.31
C HIS A 174 11.95 1.19 11.87
N PRO A 175 12.22 0.18 11.03
CA PRO A 175 12.27 -1.21 11.50
C PRO A 175 13.44 -1.53 12.43
N LYS A 176 14.54 -0.76 12.39
CA LYS A 176 15.71 -0.97 13.28
C LYS A 176 15.64 -0.19 14.59
N THR A 177 15.46 1.13 14.52
CA THR A 177 15.34 2.01 15.70
C THR A 177 14.00 1.85 16.42
N LYS A 178 13.00 1.22 15.78
CA LYS A 178 11.63 1.03 16.29
C LYS A 178 10.87 2.33 16.55
N GLU A 179 11.36 3.44 16.00
CA GLU A 179 10.69 4.73 16.04
C GLU A 179 9.42 4.71 15.17
N VAL A 180 8.36 5.34 15.67
CA VAL A 180 7.12 5.58 14.94
C VAL A 180 6.90 7.09 14.89
N SER A 181 6.71 7.63 13.68
CA SER A 181 6.49 9.06 13.47
C SER A 181 5.43 9.30 12.41
N ILE A 182 4.78 10.47 12.46
CA ILE A 182 3.77 10.89 11.49
C ILE A 182 4.36 12.00 10.63
N TYR A 183 4.31 11.83 9.32
CA TYR A 183 4.46 12.90 8.36
C TYR A 183 3.08 13.28 7.84
N GLN A 184 2.62 14.48 8.22
CA GLN A 184 1.46 15.10 7.59
C GLN A 184 1.97 16.09 6.54
N PRO A 185 1.61 15.91 5.27
CA PRO A 185 1.94 16.90 4.25
C PRO A 185 1.21 18.21 4.55
N PRO A 186 1.82 19.36 4.21
CA PRO A 186 1.15 20.64 4.34
C PRO A 186 -0.15 20.60 3.54
N LYS A 187 -1.27 21.03 4.16
CA LYS A 187 -2.53 21.18 3.44
C LYS A 187 -2.28 22.13 2.26
N PRO A 188 -2.73 21.81 1.04
CA PRO A 188 -2.65 22.78 -0.05
C PRO A 188 -3.37 24.06 0.39
N ASN A 189 -2.67 25.19 0.35
CA ASN A 189 -3.28 26.48 0.65
C ASN A 189 -4.38 26.74 -0.38
N HIS A 190 -5.65 26.73 0.04
CA HIS A 190 -6.78 27.18 -0.76
C HIS A 190 -6.85 28.71 -0.88
N THR A 191 -5.70 29.38 -0.99
CA THR A 191 -5.58 30.84 -1.07
C THR A 191 -4.51 31.22 -2.08
N GLN A 192 -4.81 31.03 -3.37
CA GLN A 192 -4.41 31.89 -4.50
C GLN A 192 -4.86 31.26 -5.83
N PHE A 193 -6.16 31.23 -6.08
CA PHE A 193 -6.72 31.29 -7.44
C PHE A 193 -7.85 32.31 -7.46
N SER A 194 -7.55 33.50 -6.95
CA SER A 194 -8.22 34.72 -7.36
C SER A 194 -7.09 35.66 -7.74
N LEU A 195 -6.79 35.78 -9.03
CA LEU A 195 -6.18 36.96 -9.64
C LEU A 195 -6.21 36.74 -11.16
N PHE A 196 -7.06 37.57 -11.77
CA PHE A 196 -7.27 37.89 -13.20
C PHE A 196 -8.03 36.88 -14.05
#